data_AF-A0A081BZM9-F1
#
_entry.id   AF-A0A081BZM9-F1
#
_cell.length_a   1.000
_cell.length_b   1.000
_cell.length_c   1.000
_cell.angle_alpha   90.00
_cell.angle_beta   90.00
_cell.angle_gamma   90.00
#
_symmetry.space_group_name_H-M   'P 1'
#
loop_
_entity.id
_entity.type
_entity.pdbx_description
1 polymer ?
#
loop_
_entity_poly.entity_id
_entity_poly.type
_entity_poly.pdbx_seq_one_letter_code
_entity_poly.pdbx_strand_id
1 'polypeptide(L)'
;MKGKGFFSAIMLVWSLLLPIAAFGTTYYVAPGGNNSNPGTLAKPWRTITKAAQTLVAGDTVYIRAGTYSEQVTPQNSGRSGQYIVYAAYPGETVTIDGSGITLPDDLYGVFHIANKSYLKVSGLRVINAGFYNDNAGIMVRNSDYITIEKNYTSHTWSSGIGVWESTNIVIDGNEVNQAGSGGWQECISIAQTGFFEVKNNHVHHGYKEGICAKQGAHDGKIYRNHVHDVTRVGIYVDAHDQHTYHLDLYQNRVHDTGNNGFALASEQGGLLENIRIYNNLAYQNYYSGICLSHEPSELPQPVKNVTMINNTCYQNGNPEPGWGGGISLENTDVAHVENIVIRNNICSENAQFQIQHEYPESVTSDHNLVWGVEGYAENDGTAVVEADPLFINPTDADFYLQSTSPAINQGAATDAPTVDFDGQARPQAGAYDIGAYEFRSGNAYLLWTK
;
A
#
# COMPACT_ATOMS: atom_id res chain seq x y z
N MET A 1 -28.45 -57.89 -56.04
CA MET A 1 -27.02 -57.50 -56.08
C MET A 1 -26.94 -56.07 -56.61
N LYS A 2 -27.35 -55.08 -55.81
CA LYS A 2 -26.54 -54.01 -55.17
C LYS A 2 -25.56 -53.28 -56.12
N GLY A 3 -26.03 -52.13 -56.64
CA GLY A 3 -25.21 -51.12 -57.32
C GLY A 3 -24.35 -50.33 -56.34
N LYS A 4 -23.19 -49.88 -56.80
CA LYS A 4 -22.23 -49.06 -56.03
C LYS A 4 -22.43 -47.59 -56.39
N GLY A 5 -22.84 -46.80 -55.41
CA GLY A 5 -22.99 -45.35 -55.50
C GLY A 5 -21.67 -44.61 -55.30
N PHE A 6 -21.55 -43.51 -56.03
CA PHE A 6 -20.57 -42.43 -55.88
C PHE A 6 -20.63 -41.80 -54.49
N PHE A 7 -19.47 -41.53 -53.87
CA PHE A 7 -19.33 -40.51 -52.84
C PHE A 7 -18.05 -39.71 -53.10
N SER A 8 -18.24 -38.48 -53.60
CA SER A 8 -17.19 -37.46 -53.70
C SER A 8 -17.09 -36.78 -52.34
N ALA A 9 -15.97 -36.95 -51.65
CA ALA A 9 -15.71 -36.27 -50.38
C ALA A 9 -15.36 -34.79 -50.65
N ILE A 10 -16.27 -33.90 -50.28
CA ILE A 10 -15.98 -32.46 -50.18
C ILE A 10 -15.20 -32.25 -48.88
N MET A 11 -13.90 -31.98 -48.98
CA MET A 11 -13.12 -31.48 -47.84
C MET A 11 -13.53 -30.03 -47.56
N LEU A 12 -14.28 -29.82 -46.47
CA LEU A 12 -14.47 -28.50 -45.88
C LEU A 12 -13.20 -28.14 -45.12
N VAL A 13 -12.40 -27.20 -45.64
CA VAL A 13 -11.29 -26.59 -44.91
C VAL A 13 -11.86 -25.53 -43.98
N TRP A 14 -11.98 -25.84 -42.68
CA TRP A 14 -12.20 -24.83 -41.65
C TRP A 14 -10.90 -24.06 -41.47
N SER A 15 -10.82 -22.85 -42.03
CA SER A 15 -9.75 -21.90 -41.70
C SER A 15 -9.93 -21.48 -40.24
N LEU A 16 -9.06 -22.00 -39.35
CA LEU A 16 -8.89 -21.46 -38.02
C LEU A 16 -8.33 -20.02 -38.16
N LEU A 17 -9.20 -19.03 -38.16
CA LEU A 17 -8.81 -17.63 -37.93
C LEU A 17 -8.42 -17.53 -36.45
N LEU A 18 -7.13 -17.67 -36.17
CA LEU A 18 -6.58 -17.24 -34.89
C LEU A 18 -6.90 -15.73 -34.75
N PRO A 19 -7.57 -15.29 -33.67
CA PRO A 19 -7.82 -13.88 -33.47
C PRO A 19 -6.46 -13.18 -33.34
N ILE A 20 -6.10 -12.42 -34.36
CA ILE A 20 -5.00 -11.47 -34.26
C ILE A 20 -5.44 -10.45 -33.21
N ALA A 21 -4.73 -10.40 -32.08
CA ALA A 21 -4.93 -9.33 -31.11
C ALA A 21 -4.68 -8.00 -31.84
N ALA A 22 -5.74 -7.29 -32.17
CA ALA A 22 -5.62 -5.95 -32.73
C ALA A 22 -4.96 -5.07 -31.68
N PHE A 23 -3.77 -4.54 -31.99
CA PHE A 23 -3.14 -3.50 -31.20
C PHE A 23 -4.06 -2.27 -31.23
N GLY A 24 -4.33 -1.69 -30.06
CA GLY A 24 -5.16 -0.49 -30.00
C GLY A 24 -4.45 0.72 -30.58
N THR A 25 -5.23 1.77 -30.83
CA THR A 25 -4.75 2.99 -31.46
C THR A 25 -4.04 3.87 -30.44
N THR A 26 -2.95 4.52 -30.87
CA THR A 26 -2.27 5.55 -30.07
C THR A 26 -2.78 6.94 -30.44
N TYR A 27 -3.24 7.68 -29.43
CA TYR A 27 -3.71 9.05 -29.55
C TYR A 27 -2.85 10.02 -28.75
N TYR A 28 -3.01 11.31 -29.04
CA TYR A 28 -2.27 12.39 -28.41
C TYR A 28 -3.18 13.54 -28.02
N VAL A 29 -2.94 14.08 -26.83
CA VAL A 29 -3.59 15.29 -26.29
C VAL A 29 -2.51 16.33 -26.03
N ALA A 30 -2.72 17.59 -26.39
CA ALA A 30 -1.80 18.69 -26.13
C ALA A 30 -2.58 20.00 -25.88
N PRO A 31 -2.10 20.94 -25.05
CA PRO A 31 -2.86 22.17 -24.75
C PRO A 31 -3.17 23.02 -25.99
N GLY A 32 -2.27 23.01 -26.99
CA GLY A 32 -2.45 23.67 -28.28
C GLY A 32 -3.21 22.87 -29.35
N GLY A 33 -3.74 21.70 -28.99
CA GLY A 33 -4.51 20.85 -29.89
C GLY A 33 -5.92 21.36 -30.19
N ASN A 34 -6.70 20.55 -30.92
CA ASN A 34 -8.12 20.82 -31.21
C ASN A 34 -8.92 19.51 -31.13
N ASN A 35 -10.07 19.51 -30.46
CA ASN A 35 -10.89 18.31 -30.29
C ASN A 35 -11.56 17.80 -31.58
N SER A 36 -11.55 18.60 -32.65
CA SER A 36 -11.92 18.19 -34.01
C SER A 36 -10.77 17.51 -34.78
N ASN A 37 -9.55 17.50 -34.23
CA ASN A 37 -8.43 16.78 -34.83
C ASN A 37 -8.60 15.25 -34.71
N PRO A 38 -7.88 14.45 -35.51
CA PRO A 38 -7.91 13.00 -35.41
C PRO A 38 -7.20 12.43 -34.16
N GLY A 39 -6.54 13.26 -33.34
CA GLY A 39 -5.81 12.79 -32.16
C GLY A 39 -4.45 12.18 -32.49
N THR A 40 -3.87 12.49 -33.65
CA THR A 40 -2.52 12.04 -34.02
C THR A 40 -1.45 12.95 -33.43
N LEU A 41 -0.18 12.54 -33.42
CA LEU A 41 0.91 13.35 -32.86
C LEU A 41 1.01 14.73 -33.53
N ALA A 42 0.82 14.80 -34.84
CA ALA A 42 0.85 16.05 -35.61
C ALA A 42 -0.42 16.90 -35.47
N LYS A 43 -1.56 16.26 -35.13
CA LYS A 43 -2.85 16.92 -34.93
C LYS A 43 -3.50 16.34 -33.66
N PRO A 44 -3.01 16.72 -32.46
CA PRO A 44 -3.50 16.18 -31.21
C PRO A 44 -4.87 16.76 -30.85
N TRP A 45 -5.61 16.05 -30.01
CA TRP A 45 -6.78 16.61 -29.32
C TRP A 45 -6.34 17.69 -28.32
N ARG A 46 -7.27 18.57 -27.94
CA ARG A 46 -7.01 19.64 -26.97
C ARG A 46 -7.14 19.16 -25.54
N THR A 47 -8.13 18.31 -25.26
CA THR A 47 -8.52 17.96 -23.89
C THR A 47 -8.37 16.47 -23.61
N ILE A 48 -8.06 16.14 -22.36
CA ILE A 48 -8.03 14.76 -21.86
C ILE A 48 -9.44 14.21 -21.81
N THR A 49 -10.45 15.04 -21.52
CA THR A 49 -11.88 14.67 -21.61
C THR A 49 -12.23 14.11 -22.99
N LYS A 50 -11.66 14.66 -24.08
CA LYS A 50 -11.91 14.14 -25.42
C LYS A 50 -11.37 12.71 -25.56
N ALA A 51 -10.20 12.42 -25.00
CA ALA A 51 -9.67 11.06 -24.95
C ALA A 51 -10.56 10.15 -24.09
N ALA A 52 -10.95 10.61 -22.89
CA ALA A 52 -11.78 9.85 -21.95
C ALA A 52 -13.14 9.40 -22.54
N GLN A 53 -13.69 10.21 -23.45
CA GLN A 53 -14.93 9.92 -24.17
C GLN A 53 -14.75 9.05 -25.43
N THR A 54 -13.51 8.88 -25.91
CA THR A 54 -13.24 8.28 -27.23
C THR A 54 -12.55 6.92 -27.14
N LEU A 55 -11.60 6.75 -26.23
CA LEU A 55 -10.75 5.56 -26.18
C LEU A 55 -11.57 4.29 -25.93
N VAL A 56 -11.23 3.23 -26.65
CA VAL A 56 -11.80 1.88 -26.47
C VAL A 56 -10.71 0.87 -26.13
N ALA A 57 -11.10 -0.36 -25.79
CA ALA A 57 -10.18 -1.38 -25.30
C ALA A 57 -8.92 -1.58 -26.18
N GLY A 58 -7.76 -1.44 -25.54
CA GLY A 58 -6.43 -1.53 -26.16
C GLY A 58 -5.83 -0.17 -26.54
N ASP A 59 -6.64 0.89 -26.61
CA ASP A 59 -6.14 2.22 -27.00
C ASP A 59 -5.26 2.85 -25.91
N THR A 60 -4.34 3.69 -26.35
CA THR A 60 -3.47 4.48 -25.47
C THR A 60 -3.56 5.95 -25.85
N VAL A 61 -3.65 6.85 -24.87
CA VAL A 61 -3.41 8.28 -25.08
C VAL A 61 -2.12 8.70 -24.38
N TYR A 62 -1.22 9.35 -25.14
CA TYR A 62 -0.10 10.09 -24.59
C TYR A 62 -0.46 11.57 -24.48
N ILE A 63 -0.46 12.08 -23.26
CA ILE A 63 -0.80 13.46 -22.94
C ILE A 63 0.51 14.26 -22.91
N ARG A 64 0.57 15.33 -23.69
CA ARG A 64 1.76 16.19 -23.82
C ARG A 64 1.85 17.18 -22.67
N ALA A 65 3.04 17.71 -22.45
CA ALA A 65 3.34 18.67 -21.39
C ALA A 65 2.35 19.83 -21.35
N GLY A 66 1.91 20.17 -20.15
CA GLY A 66 1.00 21.28 -19.91
C GLY A 66 0.11 21.09 -18.70
N THR A 67 -0.69 22.13 -18.43
CA THR A 67 -1.71 22.13 -17.39
C THR A 67 -3.10 22.03 -18.01
N TYR A 68 -3.90 21.10 -17.49
CA TYR A 68 -5.25 20.79 -17.93
C TYR A 68 -6.21 21.03 -16.78
N SER A 69 -7.03 22.06 -16.87
CA SER A 69 -8.07 22.36 -15.89
C SER A 69 -9.38 21.68 -16.29
N GLU A 70 -9.46 20.38 -16.03
CA GLU A 70 -10.63 19.55 -16.34
C GLU A 70 -10.74 18.37 -15.37
N GLN A 71 -11.97 17.86 -15.19
CA GLN A 71 -12.18 16.56 -14.57
C GLN A 71 -12.13 15.48 -15.64
N VAL A 72 -11.42 14.39 -15.38
CA VAL A 72 -11.27 13.28 -16.33
C VAL A 72 -12.09 12.08 -15.86
N THR A 73 -13.07 11.67 -16.67
CA THR A 73 -13.95 10.52 -16.38
C THR A 73 -13.99 9.56 -17.57
N PRO A 74 -13.17 8.49 -17.59
CA PRO A 74 -13.19 7.47 -18.65
C PRO A 74 -14.58 6.87 -18.87
N GLN A 75 -15.02 6.80 -20.13
CA GLN A 75 -16.35 6.32 -20.48
C GLN A 75 -16.41 4.83 -20.82
N ASN A 76 -15.28 4.23 -21.20
CA ASN A 76 -15.21 2.84 -21.65
C ASN A 76 -14.26 2.02 -20.78
N SER A 77 -14.50 0.70 -20.72
CA SER A 77 -13.57 -0.27 -20.13
C SER A 77 -12.62 -0.82 -21.20
N GLY A 78 -11.43 -1.22 -20.77
CA GLY A 78 -10.60 -2.15 -21.53
C GLY A 78 -11.13 -3.58 -21.45
N ARG A 79 -10.28 -4.53 -21.83
CA ARG A 79 -10.48 -5.97 -21.63
C ARG A 79 -9.15 -6.63 -21.27
N SER A 80 -9.20 -7.88 -20.81
CA SER A 80 -7.99 -8.64 -20.49
C SER A 80 -6.97 -8.58 -21.63
N GLY A 81 -5.73 -8.20 -21.31
CA GLY A 81 -4.63 -7.99 -22.26
C GLY A 81 -4.72 -6.72 -23.14
N GLN A 82 -5.80 -5.94 -23.05
CA GLN A 82 -6.06 -4.75 -23.86
C GLN A 82 -6.63 -3.63 -22.98
N TYR A 83 -5.77 -3.13 -22.11
CA TYR A 83 -6.06 -1.99 -21.24
C TYR A 83 -6.29 -0.72 -22.06
N ILE A 84 -7.13 0.19 -21.55
CA ILE A 84 -7.10 1.59 -21.99
C ILE A 84 -6.06 2.31 -21.12
N VAL A 85 -5.13 3.00 -21.77
CA VAL A 85 -4.00 3.64 -21.08
C VAL A 85 -4.08 5.16 -21.22
N TYR A 86 -4.06 5.86 -20.08
CA TYR A 86 -3.86 7.30 -19.98
C TYR A 86 -2.46 7.53 -19.42
N ALA A 87 -1.54 8.03 -20.25
CA ALA A 87 -0.15 8.21 -19.85
C ALA A 87 0.34 9.62 -20.17
N ALA A 88 1.20 10.17 -19.30
CA ALA A 88 2.05 11.27 -19.71
C ALA A 88 2.95 10.84 -20.86
N TYR A 89 3.22 11.75 -21.80
CA TYR A 89 4.21 11.52 -22.84
C TYR A 89 5.59 11.34 -22.18
N PRO A 90 6.40 10.35 -22.59
CA PRO A 90 7.67 10.05 -21.92
C PRO A 90 8.57 11.28 -21.74
N GLY A 91 9.00 11.53 -20.50
CA GLY A 91 9.87 12.67 -20.14
C GLY A 91 9.16 14.03 -20.06
N GLU A 92 7.85 14.09 -20.28
CA GLU A 92 7.07 15.32 -20.20
C GLU A 92 6.24 15.38 -18.91
N THR A 93 6.10 16.60 -18.36
CA THR A 93 5.30 16.85 -17.17
C THR A 93 3.88 17.25 -17.54
N VAL A 94 2.91 16.42 -17.19
CA VAL A 94 1.47 16.65 -17.39
C VAL A 94 0.80 16.92 -16.05
N THR A 95 0.13 18.05 -15.93
CA THR A 95 -0.63 18.42 -14.72
C THR A 95 -2.11 18.50 -15.03
N ILE A 96 -2.92 17.77 -14.29
CA ILE A 96 -4.38 17.94 -14.22
C ILE A 96 -4.66 18.73 -12.94
N ASP A 97 -5.18 19.94 -13.10
CA ASP A 97 -5.39 20.89 -12.01
C ASP A 97 -6.88 21.00 -11.70
N GLY A 98 -7.28 20.51 -10.53
CA GLY A 98 -8.65 20.56 -10.01
C GLY A 98 -9.10 21.94 -9.53
N SER A 99 -8.23 22.95 -9.53
CA SER A 99 -8.57 24.31 -9.07
C SER A 99 -9.78 24.86 -9.81
N GLY A 100 -10.79 25.30 -9.06
CA GLY A 100 -12.02 25.87 -9.62
C GLY A 100 -12.98 24.84 -10.22
N ILE A 101 -12.69 23.54 -10.11
CA ILE A 101 -13.58 22.45 -10.51
C ILE A 101 -14.40 22.03 -9.30
N THR A 102 -15.72 22.15 -9.40
CA THR A 102 -16.64 21.60 -8.39
C THR A 102 -16.84 20.11 -8.65
N LEU A 103 -16.24 19.28 -7.81
CA LEU A 103 -16.50 17.85 -7.77
C LEU A 103 -17.74 17.57 -6.90
N PRO A 104 -18.54 16.53 -7.20
CA PRO A 104 -19.61 16.10 -6.30
C PRO A 104 -19.09 15.67 -4.93
N ASP A 105 -19.89 15.86 -3.89
CA ASP A 105 -19.63 15.42 -2.51
C ASP A 105 -20.07 13.95 -2.32
N ASP A 106 -19.42 13.04 -3.05
CA ASP A 106 -19.75 11.59 -3.06
C ASP A 106 -18.59 10.75 -3.62
N LEU A 107 -17.41 10.83 -2.99
CA LEU A 107 -16.20 10.09 -3.42
C LEU A 107 -15.88 10.30 -4.92
N TYR A 108 -15.66 11.56 -5.30
CA TYR A 108 -15.25 11.93 -6.66
C TYR A 108 -13.78 12.35 -6.71
N GLY A 109 -13.15 12.04 -7.84
CA GLY A 109 -11.77 12.43 -8.12
C GLY A 109 -11.68 13.52 -9.19
N VAL A 110 -10.56 14.24 -9.22
CA VAL A 110 -10.15 15.02 -10.41
C VAL A 110 -9.94 14.07 -11.59
N PHE A 111 -9.29 12.93 -11.35
CA PHE A 111 -9.34 11.76 -12.23
C PHE A 111 -10.26 10.71 -11.62
N HIS A 112 -11.45 10.51 -12.20
CA HIS A 112 -12.49 9.69 -11.61
C HIS A 112 -12.80 8.47 -12.48
N ILE A 113 -12.57 7.28 -11.94
CA ILE A 113 -12.88 5.99 -12.56
C ILE A 113 -14.02 5.35 -11.77
N ALA A 114 -15.18 5.18 -12.41
CA ALA A 114 -16.32 4.52 -11.78
C ALA A 114 -16.99 3.53 -12.72
N ASN A 115 -17.24 2.30 -12.23
CA ASN A 115 -17.87 1.22 -13.00
C ASN A 115 -17.09 0.92 -14.28
N LYS A 116 -15.76 0.80 -14.17
CA LYS A 116 -14.87 0.53 -15.31
C LYS A 116 -13.90 -0.60 -14.99
N SER A 117 -13.33 -1.18 -16.04
CA SER A 117 -12.30 -2.19 -15.89
C SER A 117 -11.16 -2.04 -16.88
N TYR A 118 -10.01 -2.63 -16.55
CA TYR A 118 -8.83 -2.67 -17.42
C TYR A 118 -8.37 -1.29 -17.86
N LEU A 119 -8.18 -0.39 -16.91
CA LEU A 119 -7.65 0.96 -17.14
C LEU A 119 -6.29 1.13 -16.48
N LYS A 120 -5.44 1.93 -17.11
CA LYS A 120 -4.14 2.33 -16.56
C LYS A 120 -4.00 3.85 -16.57
N VAL A 121 -3.63 4.41 -15.42
CA VAL A 121 -3.31 5.84 -15.24
C VAL A 121 -1.84 5.94 -14.86
N SER A 122 -1.03 6.59 -15.71
CA SER A 122 0.42 6.52 -15.60
C SER A 122 1.13 7.86 -15.80
N GLY A 123 2.01 8.22 -14.86
CA GLY A 123 2.90 9.38 -15.04
C GLY A 123 2.25 10.75 -14.93
N LEU A 124 1.01 10.85 -14.42
CA LEU A 124 0.26 12.10 -14.37
C LEU A 124 0.47 12.82 -13.03
N ARG A 125 0.51 14.16 -13.06
CA ARG A 125 0.37 14.98 -11.84
C ARG A 125 -1.10 15.37 -11.71
N VAL A 126 -1.74 15.07 -10.58
CA VAL A 126 -3.15 15.40 -10.30
C VAL A 126 -3.21 16.20 -9.01
N ILE A 127 -3.57 17.49 -9.09
CA ILE A 127 -3.42 18.44 -7.97
C ILE A 127 -4.70 19.20 -7.68
N ASN A 128 -4.78 19.79 -6.48
CA ASN A 128 -5.84 20.73 -6.07
C ASN A 128 -7.24 20.11 -6.15
N ALA A 129 -7.42 18.95 -5.51
CA ALA A 129 -8.66 18.19 -5.60
C ALA A 129 -9.73 18.66 -4.61
N GLY A 130 -10.68 19.44 -5.13
CA GLY A 130 -11.94 19.77 -4.48
C GLY A 130 -11.81 20.40 -3.10
N PHE A 131 -12.95 20.51 -2.42
CA PHE A 131 -13.06 21.03 -1.05
C PHE A 131 -14.10 20.27 -0.23
N TYR A 132 -14.75 19.26 -0.84
CA TYR A 132 -15.65 18.37 -0.15
C TYR A 132 -14.90 17.18 0.44
N ASN A 133 -15.51 16.64 1.48
CA ASN A 133 -14.97 15.66 2.42
C ASN A 133 -14.38 14.40 1.76
N ASP A 134 -14.89 14.04 0.59
CA ASP A 134 -14.53 12.84 -0.14
C ASP A 134 -13.89 13.14 -1.50
N ASN A 135 -13.48 14.38 -1.75
CA ASN A 135 -12.83 14.76 -3.01
C ASN A 135 -11.35 14.36 -3.02
N ALA A 136 -10.99 13.53 -4.00
CA ALA A 136 -9.65 12.98 -4.14
C ALA A 136 -8.94 13.43 -5.41
N GLY A 137 -7.62 13.26 -5.47
CA GLY A 137 -6.86 13.43 -6.70
C GLY A 137 -7.31 12.40 -7.75
N ILE A 138 -7.01 11.13 -7.49
CA ILE A 138 -7.43 9.99 -8.29
C ILE A 138 -8.42 9.17 -7.47
N MET A 139 -9.60 8.88 -8.01
CA MET A 139 -10.63 8.11 -7.33
C MET A 139 -11.11 6.95 -8.20
N VAL A 140 -11.13 5.76 -7.62
CA VAL A 140 -11.63 4.51 -8.25
C VAL A 140 -12.80 3.98 -7.44
N ARG A 141 -13.94 3.75 -8.09
CA ARG A 141 -15.14 3.18 -7.47
C ARG A 141 -15.69 2.03 -8.30
N ASN A 142 -16.17 0.97 -7.66
CA ASN A 142 -16.92 -0.11 -8.33
C ASN A 142 -16.22 -0.65 -9.58
N SER A 143 -14.90 -0.85 -9.50
CA SER A 143 -14.06 -1.09 -10.68
C SER A 143 -13.15 -2.30 -10.50
N ASP A 144 -12.62 -2.81 -11.62
CA ASP A 144 -11.87 -4.06 -11.65
C ASP A 144 -10.64 -3.96 -12.58
N TYR A 145 -9.50 -4.55 -12.22
CA TYR A 145 -8.26 -4.50 -13.02
C TYR A 145 -7.81 -3.06 -13.33
N ILE A 146 -7.61 -2.25 -12.30
CA ILE A 146 -7.15 -0.86 -12.44
C ILE A 146 -5.70 -0.74 -11.98
N THR A 147 -4.87 -0.08 -12.78
CA THR A 147 -3.49 0.25 -12.43
C THR A 147 -3.30 1.76 -12.34
N ILE A 148 -2.84 2.23 -11.18
CA ILE A 148 -2.47 3.62 -10.92
C ILE A 148 -0.97 3.61 -10.63
N GLU A 149 -0.15 4.05 -11.57
CA GLU A 149 1.31 3.97 -11.40
C GLU A 149 2.06 5.25 -11.73
N LYS A 150 3.14 5.54 -10.99
CA LYS A 150 4.07 6.64 -11.31
C LYS A 150 3.40 8.01 -11.37
N ASN A 151 2.25 8.15 -10.72
CA ASN A 151 1.55 9.43 -10.65
C ASN A 151 2.05 10.23 -9.48
N TYR A 152 1.74 11.52 -9.51
CA TYR A 152 1.99 12.45 -8.42
C TYR A 152 0.65 13.08 -8.03
N THR A 153 0.25 12.99 -6.77
CA THR A 153 -0.96 13.67 -6.28
C THR A 153 -0.62 14.64 -5.16
N SER A 154 -1.21 15.84 -5.19
CA SER A 154 -0.86 16.89 -4.24
C SER A 154 -1.99 17.85 -3.91
N HIS A 155 -1.98 18.39 -2.70
CA HIS A 155 -2.95 19.39 -2.25
C HIS A 155 -4.39 18.92 -2.49
N THR A 156 -4.72 17.74 -1.97
CA THR A 156 -6.05 17.16 -2.11
C THR A 156 -6.82 17.28 -0.79
N TRP A 157 -8.10 17.65 -0.88
CA TRP A 157 -8.91 17.85 0.32
C TRP A 157 -9.05 16.54 1.11
N SER A 158 -9.37 15.45 0.40
CA SER A 158 -9.39 14.08 0.90
C SER A 158 -8.18 13.31 0.34
N SER A 159 -8.32 12.04 -0.05
CA SER A 159 -7.20 11.23 -0.55
C SER A 159 -6.46 11.81 -1.74
N GLY A 160 -5.15 11.57 -1.81
CA GLY A 160 -4.42 11.68 -3.06
C GLY A 160 -4.92 10.61 -4.04
N ILE A 161 -5.03 9.37 -3.54
CA ILE A 161 -5.56 8.22 -4.27
C ILE A 161 -6.58 7.49 -3.40
N GLY A 162 -7.84 7.42 -3.84
CA GLY A 162 -8.90 6.67 -3.16
C GLY A 162 -9.42 5.52 -4.02
N VAL A 163 -9.67 4.37 -3.40
CA VAL A 163 -10.22 3.17 -4.03
C VAL A 163 -11.33 2.60 -3.15
N TRP A 164 -12.51 2.42 -3.74
CA TRP A 164 -13.71 1.98 -3.06
C TRP A 164 -14.42 0.87 -3.83
N GLU A 165 -14.93 -0.13 -3.13
CA GLU A 165 -15.84 -1.16 -3.67
C GLU A 165 -15.27 -1.84 -4.93
N SER A 166 -13.97 -2.12 -4.96
CA SER A 166 -13.26 -2.52 -6.18
C SER A 166 -12.50 -3.84 -6.02
N THR A 167 -11.94 -4.37 -7.11
CA THR A 167 -11.12 -5.59 -7.08
C THR A 167 -9.99 -5.56 -8.11
N ASN A 168 -8.94 -6.36 -7.92
CA ASN A 168 -7.75 -6.41 -8.79
C ASN A 168 -7.13 -5.03 -9.02
N ILE A 169 -6.70 -4.37 -7.94
CA ILE A 169 -6.20 -2.99 -7.96
C ILE A 169 -4.69 -2.97 -7.74
N VAL A 170 -3.97 -2.18 -8.54
CA VAL A 170 -2.53 -1.96 -8.37
C VAL A 170 -2.26 -0.45 -8.23
N ILE A 171 -1.68 -0.06 -7.11
CA ILE A 171 -1.18 1.30 -6.85
C ILE A 171 0.35 1.20 -6.71
N ASP A 172 1.09 1.57 -7.75
CA ASP A 172 2.53 1.28 -7.87
C ASP A 172 3.39 2.52 -8.16
N GLY A 173 4.33 2.84 -7.27
CA GLY A 173 5.35 3.84 -7.58
C GLY A 173 4.82 5.27 -7.65
N ASN A 174 3.73 5.60 -6.95
CA ASN A 174 3.15 6.94 -6.92
C ASN A 174 3.77 7.78 -5.82
N GLU A 175 3.85 9.08 -6.06
CA GLU A 175 4.11 10.11 -5.05
C GLU A 175 2.79 10.69 -4.57
N VAL A 176 2.52 10.63 -3.27
CA VAL A 176 1.32 11.23 -2.66
C VAL A 176 1.76 12.19 -1.56
N ASN A 177 1.56 13.48 -1.78
CA ASN A 177 1.94 14.49 -0.79
C ASN A 177 0.81 15.46 -0.44
N GLN A 178 0.82 15.99 0.78
CA GLN A 178 -0.14 17.03 1.21
C GLN A 178 -1.60 16.65 0.92
N ALA A 179 -1.93 15.38 1.10
CA ALA A 179 -3.29 14.85 0.98
C ALA A 179 -4.02 14.87 2.33
N GLY A 180 -5.34 14.88 2.30
CA GLY A 180 -6.19 14.83 3.49
C GLY A 180 -6.29 16.16 4.26
N SER A 181 -6.09 17.31 3.60
CA SER A 181 -6.02 18.62 4.28
C SER A 181 -7.29 19.05 5.02
N GLY A 182 -8.44 18.44 4.70
CA GLY A 182 -9.70 18.72 5.39
C GLY A 182 -10.78 17.65 5.23
N GLY A 183 -10.52 16.59 4.46
CA GLY A 183 -11.43 15.49 4.20
C GLY A 183 -11.41 14.39 5.25
N TRP A 184 -12.15 13.33 4.96
CA TRP A 184 -12.36 12.20 5.88
C TRP A 184 -11.42 11.04 5.60
N GLN A 185 -10.87 11.00 4.39
CA GLN A 185 -10.07 9.89 3.91
C GLN A 185 -8.57 10.13 4.08
N GLU A 186 -7.80 9.06 3.97
CA GLU A 186 -6.36 8.97 4.15
C GLU A 186 -5.62 9.38 2.87
N CYS A 187 -4.29 9.50 2.91
CA CYS A 187 -3.53 9.89 1.73
C CYS A 187 -3.71 8.88 0.58
N ILE A 188 -3.61 7.58 0.91
CA ILE A 188 -4.06 6.47 0.07
C ILE A 188 -5.12 5.67 0.84
N SER A 189 -6.32 5.57 0.29
CA SER A 189 -7.43 4.82 0.89
C SER A 189 -7.83 3.63 0.04
N ILE A 190 -7.92 2.45 0.66
CA ILE A 190 -8.44 1.21 0.08
C ILE A 190 -9.61 0.75 0.96
N ALA A 191 -10.84 0.95 0.53
CA ALA A 191 -12.03 0.58 1.30
C ALA A 191 -12.91 -0.42 0.54
N GLN A 192 -13.44 -1.41 1.24
CA GLN A 192 -14.34 -2.43 0.65
C GLN A 192 -13.78 -3.06 -0.62
N THR A 193 -12.46 -3.28 -0.66
CA THR A 193 -11.73 -3.63 -1.89
C THR A 193 -10.94 -4.92 -1.68
N GLY A 194 -11.12 -5.86 -2.61
CA GLY A 194 -10.44 -7.16 -2.62
C GLY A 194 -9.25 -7.19 -3.58
N PHE A 195 -8.32 -8.13 -3.41
CA PHE A 195 -7.27 -8.45 -4.40
C PHE A 195 -6.48 -7.22 -4.87
N PHE A 196 -5.73 -6.60 -3.96
CA PHE A 196 -5.00 -5.37 -4.26
C PHE A 196 -3.50 -5.43 -3.93
N GLU A 197 -2.72 -4.62 -4.62
CA GLU A 197 -1.31 -4.35 -4.30
C GLU A 197 -1.09 -2.83 -4.21
N VAL A 198 -0.66 -2.36 -3.04
CA VAL A 198 -0.16 -0.99 -2.82
C VAL A 198 1.34 -1.08 -2.60
N LYS A 199 2.14 -0.66 -3.58
CA LYS A 199 3.58 -0.88 -3.57
C LYS A 199 4.45 0.23 -4.11
N ASN A 200 5.69 0.31 -3.61
CA ASN A 200 6.69 1.26 -4.07
C ASN A 200 6.22 2.74 -4.01
N ASN A 201 5.16 3.05 -3.28
CA ASN A 201 4.65 4.41 -3.19
C ASN A 201 5.42 5.18 -2.13
N HIS A 202 5.57 6.47 -2.37
CA HIS A 202 6.14 7.41 -1.43
C HIS A 202 5.02 8.36 -0.99
N VAL A 203 4.66 8.27 0.29
CA VAL A 203 3.54 9.01 0.88
C VAL A 203 4.08 9.90 1.97
N HIS A 204 3.94 11.22 1.82
CA HIS A 204 4.58 12.12 2.75
C HIS A 204 3.88 13.45 2.97
N HIS A 205 4.16 14.10 4.11
CA HIS A 205 3.60 15.42 4.44
C HIS A 205 2.05 15.43 4.36
N GLY A 206 1.43 14.30 4.69
CA GLY A 206 -0.02 14.10 4.68
C GLY A 206 -0.66 14.61 5.97
N TYR A 207 -1.89 15.08 5.89
CA TYR A 207 -2.63 15.63 7.04
C TYR A 207 -3.53 14.60 7.74
N LYS A 208 -3.52 13.37 7.23
CA LYS A 208 -4.26 12.20 7.71
C LYS A 208 -3.32 11.01 7.74
N GLU A 209 -3.87 9.81 7.90
CA GLU A 209 -3.12 8.57 7.84
C GLU A 209 -2.49 8.41 6.43
N GLY A 210 -1.35 7.73 6.35
CA GLY A 210 -0.62 7.59 5.09
C GLY A 210 -1.29 6.62 4.13
N ILE A 211 -1.32 5.33 4.48
CA ILE A 211 -1.99 4.28 3.69
C ILE A 211 -2.98 3.58 4.59
N CYS A 212 -4.24 3.44 4.15
CA CYS A 212 -5.26 2.76 4.93
C CYS A 212 -6.00 1.71 4.11
N ALA A 213 -6.00 0.47 4.60
CA ALA A 213 -6.84 -0.61 4.09
C ALA A 213 -7.95 -0.90 5.10
N LYS A 214 -9.20 -0.57 4.74
CA LYS A 214 -10.28 -0.52 5.71
C LYS A 214 -11.61 -1.10 5.25
N GLN A 215 -12.51 -1.25 6.22
CA GLN A 215 -13.93 -1.46 6.02
C GLN A 215 -14.18 -2.56 4.99
N GLY A 216 -13.76 -3.79 5.28
CA GLY A 216 -13.95 -4.91 4.36
C GLY A 216 -12.87 -5.05 3.28
N ALA A 217 -11.72 -4.40 3.42
CA ALA A 217 -10.58 -4.63 2.53
C ALA A 217 -10.03 -6.05 2.75
N HIS A 218 -9.74 -6.79 1.68
CA HIS A 218 -9.28 -8.17 1.82
C HIS A 218 -8.37 -8.69 0.71
N ASP A 219 -7.66 -9.79 0.97
CA ASP A 219 -6.75 -10.47 0.03
C ASP A 219 -5.74 -9.50 -0.63
N GLY A 220 -5.12 -8.67 0.18
CA GLY A 220 -4.34 -7.51 -0.26
C GLY A 220 -2.90 -7.50 0.24
N LYS A 221 -2.04 -6.73 -0.45
CA LYS A 221 -0.63 -6.56 -0.10
C LYS A 221 -0.25 -5.09 -0.08
N ILE A 222 0.41 -4.66 0.98
CA ILE A 222 0.95 -3.30 1.15
C ILE A 222 2.44 -3.45 1.40
N TYR A 223 3.28 -3.14 0.40
CA TYR A 223 4.69 -3.47 0.51
C TYR A 223 5.65 -2.54 -0.23
N ARG A 224 6.86 -2.39 0.31
CA ARG A 224 7.89 -1.49 -0.25
C ARG A 224 7.43 -0.03 -0.35
N ASN A 225 6.47 0.37 0.47
CA ASN A 225 6.08 1.78 0.55
C ASN A 225 6.96 2.52 1.54
N HIS A 226 7.17 3.80 1.27
CA HIS A 226 7.86 4.72 2.15
C HIS A 226 6.85 5.77 2.62
N VAL A 227 6.52 5.75 3.91
CA VAL A 227 5.52 6.64 4.50
C VAL A 227 6.17 7.46 5.60
N HIS A 228 6.14 8.80 5.48
CA HIS A 228 6.73 9.66 6.50
C HIS A 228 6.17 11.08 6.57
N ASP A 229 6.44 11.81 7.65
CA ASP A 229 5.93 13.19 7.85
C ASP A 229 4.39 13.29 7.71
N VAL A 230 3.66 12.21 8.00
CA VAL A 230 2.18 12.25 8.05
C VAL A 230 1.74 12.58 9.47
N THR A 231 0.68 13.38 9.63
CA THR A 231 0.26 13.85 10.97
C THR A 231 -0.47 12.79 11.80
N ARG A 232 -0.86 11.65 11.19
CA ARG A 232 -1.55 10.54 11.85
C ARG A 232 -0.78 9.23 11.68
N VAL A 233 -1.48 8.09 11.63
CA VAL A 233 -0.86 6.76 11.48
C VAL A 233 -0.16 6.66 10.12
N GLY A 234 1.01 6.03 10.07
CA GLY A 234 1.68 5.78 8.80
C GLY A 234 0.90 4.81 7.91
N ILE A 235 0.78 3.55 8.33
CA ILE A 235 -0.01 2.52 7.65
C ILE A 235 -1.06 1.97 8.61
N TYR A 236 -2.34 2.08 8.24
CA TYR A 236 -3.47 1.65 9.04
C TYR A 236 -4.23 0.49 8.38
N VAL A 237 -4.54 -0.54 9.15
CA VAL A 237 -5.50 -1.57 8.75
C VAL A 237 -6.65 -1.55 9.73
N ASP A 238 -7.84 -1.30 9.22
CA ASP A 238 -9.02 -1.04 10.03
C ASP A 238 -10.20 -1.90 9.57
N ALA A 239 -10.70 -2.78 10.42
CA ALA A 239 -11.91 -3.53 10.10
C ALA A 239 -13.12 -2.61 9.93
N HIS A 240 -13.15 -1.51 10.68
CA HIS A 240 -14.35 -0.72 10.95
C HIS A 240 -15.52 -1.68 11.22
N ASP A 241 -16.72 -1.36 10.76
CA ASP A 241 -17.93 -2.18 10.89
C ASP A 241 -18.00 -3.42 9.97
N GLN A 242 -16.90 -3.83 9.31
CA GLN A 242 -16.87 -4.95 8.35
C GLN A 242 -15.72 -5.93 8.59
N HIS A 243 -15.72 -7.04 7.85
CA HIS A 243 -14.67 -8.05 7.95
C HIS A 243 -13.48 -7.70 7.03
N THR A 244 -12.37 -7.22 7.60
CA THR A 244 -11.10 -6.95 6.89
C THR A 244 -10.12 -8.10 7.15
N TYR A 245 -9.62 -8.74 6.10
CA TYR A 245 -8.84 -9.98 6.27
C TYR A 245 -7.85 -10.35 5.15
N HIS A 246 -6.91 -11.26 5.44
CA HIS A 246 -5.88 -11.73 4.50
C HIS A 246 -5.03 -10.60 3.93
N LEU A 247 -4.43 -9.80 4.80
CA LEU A 247 -3.57 -8.69 4.39
C LEU A 247 -2.10 -8.93 4.78
N ASP A 248 -1.22 -8.73 3.81
CA ASP A 248 0.24 -8.77 4.01
C ASP A 248 0.84 -7.36 3.96
N LEU A 249 1.49 -6.97 5.04
CA LEU A 249 2.20 -5.70 5.17
C LEU A 249 3.69 -6.00 5.34
N TYR A 250 4.50 -5.73 4.31
CA TYR A 250 5.92 -6.10 4.36
C TYR A 250 6.86 -5.18 3.61
N GLN A 251 8.13 -5.14 4.01
CA GLN A 251 9.17 -4.30 3.37
C GLN A 251 8.79 -2.81 3.34
N ASN A 252 7.88 -2.34 4.20
CA ASN A 252 7.54 -0.92 4.28
C ASN A 252 8.50 -0.20 5.23
N ARG A 253 8.76 1.07 4.90
CA ARG A 253 9.52 2.00 5.73
C ARG A 253 8.56 3.07 6.22
N VAL A 254 8.33 3.12 7.53
CA VAL A 254 7.38 4.06 8.15
C VAL A 254 8.06 4.82 9.28
N HIS A 255 8.11 6.14 9.16
CA HIS A 255 8.81 6.97 10.15
C HIS A 255 8.31 8.40 10.22
N ASP A 256 8.72 9.15 11.25
CA ASP A 256 8.37 10.56 11.43
C ASP A 256 6.86 10.82 11.32
N THR A 257 6.04 9.87 11.81
CA THR A 257 4.59 10.04 11.84
C THR A 257 4.18 10.75 13.13
N GLY A 258 3.12 11.56 13.05
CA GLY A 258 2.51 12.20 14.22
C GLY A 258 1.71 11.23 15.11
N ASN A 259 1.77 9.93 14.85
CA ASN A 259 1.05 8.89 15.59
C ASN A 259 1.86 7.57 15.59
N ASN A 260 1.19 6.41 15.59
CA ASN A 260 1.83 5.11 15.40
C ASN A 260 2.41 4.97 13.98
N GLY A 261 3.46 4.18 13.82
CA GLY A 261 3.96 3.79 12.50
C GLY A 261 2.94 2.92 11.78
N PHE A 262 2.68 1.75 12.35
CA PHE A 262 1.63 0.83 11.91
C PHE A 262 0.54 0.75 12.97
N ALA A 263 -0.72 0.78 12.56
CA ALA A 263 -1.83 0.44 13.44
C ALA A 263 -2.71 -0.64 12.82
N LEU A 264 -3.26 -1.48 13.68
CA LEU A 264 -4.23 -2.53 13.37
C LEU A 264 -5.43 -2.34 14.29
N ALA A 265 -6.63 -2.22 13.74
CA ALA A 265 -7.84 -2.03 14.53
C ALA A 265 -9.01 -2.88 14.06
N SER A 266 -9.78 -3.29 15.05
CA SER A 266 -11.19 -3.62 14.90
C SER A 266 -11.96 -2.48 15.55
N GLU A 267 -12.63 -1.66 14.74
CA GLU A 267 -13.47 -0.56 15.24
C GLU A 267 -14.94 -0.93 15.00
N GLN A 268 -15.89 -0.36 15.74
CA GLN A 268 -17.33 -0.48 15.40
C GLN A 268 -17.88 -1.91 15.20
N GLY A 269 -17.23 -2.94 15.77
CA GLY A 269 -17.70 -4.33 15.75
C GLY A 269 -17.21 -5.22 14.60
N GLY A 270 -16.45 -4.72 13.62
CA GLY A 270 -16.01 -5.55 12.50
C GLY A 270 -14.79 -6.41 12.84
N LEU A 271 -14.71 -7.58 12.20
CA LEU A 271 -13.64 -8.54 12.43
C LEU A 271 -12.37 -8.15 11.68
N LEU A 272 -11.25 -8.08 12.40
CA LEU A 272 -9.91 -8.05 11.80
C LEU A 272 -9.29 -9.45 11.87
N GLU A 273 -9.00 -10.08 10.74
CA GLU A 273 -8.53 -11.47 10.73
C GLU A 273 -7.39 -11.74 9.73
N ASN A 274 -6.45 -12.62 10.10
CA ASN A 274 -5.39 -13.11 9.21
C ASN A 274 -4.52 -11.96 8.62
N ILE A 275 -3.94 -11.15 9.51
CA ILE A 275 -3.08 -10.03 9.14
C ILE A 275 -1.62 -10.40 9.42
N ARG A 276 -0.73 -10.19 8.44
CA ARG A 276 0.69 -10.48 8.57
C ARG A 276 1.51 -9.22 8.36
N ILE A 277 2.20 -8.77 9.41
CA ILE A 277 3.14 -7.64 9.38
C ILE A 277 4.56 -8.20 9.53
N TYR A 278 5.37 -8.12 8.48
CA TYR A 278 6.72 -8.68 8.52
C TYR A 278 7.77 -7.95 7.70
N ASN A 279 9.04 -8.03 8.11
CA ASN A 279 10.14 -7.32 7.43
C ASN A 279 9.84 -5.83 7.22
N ASN A 280 9.25 -5.14 8.19
CA ASN A 280 9.04 -3.69 8.10
C ASN A 280 10.03 -2.94 8.99
N LEU A 281 10.28 -1.69 8.62
CA LEU A 281 11.01 -0.72 9.44
C LEU A 281 10.01 0.31 9.96
N ALA A 282 9.92 0.43 11.29
CA ALA A 282 9.14 1.45 11.96
C ALA A 282 10.07 2.25 12.89
N TYR A 283 10.33 3.53 12.61
CA TYR A 283 11.25 4.29 13.46
C TYR A 283 10.85 5.74 13.62
N GLN A 284 11.20 6.38 14.74
CA GLN A 284 10.92 7.80 14.99
C GLN A 284 9.44 8.18 14.81
N ASN A 285 8.53 7.24 15.07
CA ASN A 285 7.10 7.52 15.10
C ASN A 285 6.71 8.07 16.48
N TYR A 286 5.74 8.99 16.53
CA TYR A 286 5.37 9.68 17.77
C TYR A 286 4.83 8.73 18.85
N TYR A 287 4.08 7.69 18.49
CA TYR A 287 3.65 6.64 19.42
C TYR A 287 4.38 5.33 19.11
N SER A 288 3.69 4.20 19.04
CA SER A 288 4.34 2.91 18.85
C SER A 288 4.81 2.71 17.40
N GLY A 289 5.86 1.91 17.22
CA GLY A 289 6.27 1.44 15.90
C GLY A 289 5.16 0.62 15.25
N ILE A 290 4.65 -0.39 15.96
CA ILE A 290 3.48 -1.19 15.56
C ILE A 290 2.51 -1.26 16.74
N CYS A 291 1.23 -0.96 16.49
CA CYS A 291 0.18 -0.99 17.51
C CYS A 291 -0.99 -1.86 17.05
N LEU A 292 -1.42 -2.81 17.88
CA LEU A 292 -2.79 -3.32 17.83
C LEU A 292 -3.65 -2.41 18.70
N SER A 293 -4.34 -1.47 18.06
CA SER A 293 -4.98 -0.34 18.72
C SER A 293 -6.32 -0.69 19.35
N HIS A 294 -6.71 0.14 20.32
CA HIS A 294 -8.03 0.13 20.94
C HIS A 294 -8.88 1.27 20.40
N GLU A 295 -10.13 0.97 20.06
CA GLU A 295 -11.16 1.97 19.80
C GLU A 295 -12.09 2.08 21.02
N PRO A 296 -12.28 3.26 21.61
CA PRO A 296 -13.19 3.42 22.75
C PRO A 296 -14.66 3.17 22.36
N SER A 297 -15.11 1.93 22.47
CA SER A 297 -16.44 1.49 22.06
C SER A 297 -17.01 0.42 22.98
N GLU A 298 -18.34 0.40 23.07
CA GLU A 298 -19.12 -0.63 23.77
C GLU A 298 -19.31 -1.89 22.90
N LEU A 299 -18.96 -1.82 21.62
CA LEU A 299 -19.01 -2.95 20.71
C LEU A 299 -17.76 -3.83 20.88
N PRO A 300 -17.87 -5.15 20.64
CA PRO A 300 -16.70 -6.02 20.58
C PRO A 300 -15.69 -5.52 19.55
N GLN A 301 -14.40 -5.75 19.81
CA GLN A 301 -13.29 -5.40 18.91
C GLN A 301 -12.53 -6.66 18.48
N PRO A 302 -13.19 -7.58 17.75
CA PRO A 302 -12.63 -8.89 17.47
C PRO A 302 -11.41 -8.83 16.54
N VAL A 303 -10.32 -9.45 16.99
CA VAL A 303 -9.05 -9.57 16.25
C VAL A 303 -8.57 -11.01 16.31
N LYS A 304 -8.29 -11.62 15.15
CA LYS A 304 -7.87 -13.03 15.08
C LYS A 304 -6.68 -13.23 14.16
N ASN A 305 -5.76 -14.10 14.55
CA ASN A 305 -4.68 -14.59 13.70
C ASN A 305 -3.80 -13.45 13.13
N VAL A 306 -3.25 -12.62 14.01
CA VAL A 306 -2.35 -11.53 13.63
C VAL A 306 -0.91 -11.92 13.93
N THR A 307 -0.02 -11.75 12.97
CA THR A 307 1.41 -12.02 13.13
C THR A 307 2.22 -10.75 12.90
N MET A 308 3.15 -10.48 13.81
CA MET A 308 4.13 -9.39 13.76
C MET A 308 5.51 -10.05 13.84
N ILE A 309 6.12 -10.31 12.68
CA ILE A 309 7.31 -11.16 12.59
C ILE A 309 8.46 -10.49 11.85
N ASN A 310 9.68 -10.54 12.39
CA ASN A 310 10.87 -10.02 11.70
C ASN A 310 10.75 -8.52 11.34
N ASN A 311 10.16 -7.69 12.20
CA ASN A 311 10.15 -6.24 12.04
C ASN A 311 11.29 -5.60 12.84
N THR A 312 11.67 -4.38 12.47
CA THR A 312 12.61 -3.55 13.24
C THR A 312 11.93 -2.26 13.65
N CYS A 313 11.77 -2.08 14.96
CA CYS A 313 11.19 -0.91 15.61
C CYS A 313 12.27 -0.14 16.38
N TYR A 314 12.59 1.09 15.96
CA TYR A 314 13.69 1.87 16.54
C TYR A 314 13.30 3.31 16.89
N GLN A 315 13.58 3.78 18.11
CA GLN A 315 13.32 5.16 18.52
C GLN A 315 11.87 5.64 18.30
N ASN A 316 10.89 4.76 18.48
CA ASN A 316 9.49 5.15 18.48
C ASN A 316 9.06 5.57 19.89
N GLY A 317 8.00 6.38 19.97
CA GLY A 317 7.37 6.80 21.20
C GLY A 317 7.94 8.11 21.75
N ASN A 318 7.26 8.63 22.77
CA ASN A 318 7.70 9.81 23.51
C ASN A 318 8.16 9.44 24.93
N PRO A 319 9.22 10.10 25.45
CA PRO A 319 9.64 9.93 26.84
C PRO A 319 8.58 10.45 27.82
N GLU A 320 8.64 10.01 29.08
CA GLU A 320 7.66 10.37 30.13
C GLU A 320 7.54 11.90 30.25
N PRO A 321 6.32 12.46 30.35
CA PRO A 321 5.02 11.80 30.56
C PRO A 321 4.28 11.38 29.27
N GLY A 322 5.00 11.28 28.14
CA GLY A 322 4.47 10.79 26.88
C GLY A 322 4.21 9.28 26.89
N TRP A 323 3.84 8.73 25.73
CA TRP A 323 3.54 7.32 25.55
C TRP A 323 4.15 6.78 24.26
N GLY A 324 4.22 5.46 24.13
CA GLY A 324 4.61 4.74 22.92
C GLY A 324 5.97 4.05 23.04
N GLY A 325 6.16 3.05 22.20
CA GLY A 325 7.34 2.18 22.24
C GLY A 325 7.53 1.38 20.95
N GLY A 326 8.15 0.20 21.04
CA GLY A 326 8.36 -0.64 19.85
C GLY A 326 7.07 -1.26 19.32
N ILE A 327 6.55 -2.26 20.01
CA ILE A 327 5.30 -2.96 19.67
C ILE A 327 4.35 -2.92 20.86
N SER A 328 3.11 -2.44 20.67
CA SER A 328 2.06 -2.44 21.70
C SER A 328 0.79 -3.16 21.26
N LEU A 329 0.18 -3.91 22.18
CA LEU A 329 -1.16 -4.44 22.05
C LEU A 329 -2.06 -3.72 23.04
N GLU A 330 -2.74 -2.68 22.58
CA GLU A 330 -3.53 -1.78 23.42
C GLU A 330 -5.02 -2.16 23.46
N ASN A 331 -5.48 -3.05 22.57
CA ASN A 331 -6.89 -3.34 22.30
C ASN A 331 -7.87 -3.55 23.49
N THR A 332 -7.53 -3.82 24.73
CA THR A 332 -8.40 -4.17 25.90
C THR A 332 -9.54 -5.20 25.76
N ASP A 333 -10.06 -5.55 24.58
CA ASP A 333 -11.12 -6.56 24.40
C ASP A 333 -10.55 -7.99 24.39
N VAL A 334 -9.96 -8.37 25.53
CA VAL A 334 -9.28 -9.65 25.76
C VAL A 334 -10.11 -10.88 25.38
N ALA A 335 -11.44 -10.78 25.40
CA ALA A 335 -12.34 -11.89 25.14
C ALA A 335 -12.48 -12.22 23.64
N HIS A 336 -12.13 -11.27 22.76
CA HIS A 336 -12.28 -11.40 21.31
C HIS A 336 -10.97 -11.24 20.54
N VAL A 337 -9.84 -11.14 21.25
CA VAL A 337 -8.49 -11.18 20.69
C VAL A 337 -7.96 -12.62 20.78
N GLU A 338 -7.63 -13.23 19.64
CA GLU A 338 -7.18 -14.62 19.55
C GLU A 338 -5.97 -14.77 18.61
N ASN A 339 -5.03 -15.64 18.98
CA ASN A 339 -3.90 -16.06 18.14
C ASN A 339 -3.05 -14.90 17.61
N ILE A 340 -2.51 -14.09 18.51
CA ILE A 340 -1.56 -13.03 18.17
C ILE A 340 -0.13 -13.55 18.35
N VAL A 341 0.75 -13.30 17.39
CA VAL A 341 2.15 -13.75 17.43
C VAL A 341 3.07 -12.54 17.25
N ILE A 342 3.99 -12.36 18.19
CA ILE A 342 5.06 -11.35 18.15
C ILE A 342 6.39 -12.09 18.20
N ARG A 343 7.08 -12.21 17.07
CA ARG A 343 8.26 -13.07 16.97
C ARG A 343 9.38 -12.49 16.13
N ASN A 344 10.63 -12.78 16.48
CA ASN A 344 11.80 -12.38 15.70
C ASN A 344 11.88 -10.86 15.44
N ASN A 345 11.26 -10.00 16.25
CA ASN A 345 11.34 -8.55 16.06
C ASN A 345 12.57 -7.98 16.78
N ILE A 346 13.17 -6.92 16.23
CA ILE A 346 14.08 -6.05 16.98
C ILE A 346 13.29 -4.83 17.43
N CYS A 347 13.20 -4.60 18.74
CA CYS A 347 12.66 -3.39 19.33
C CYS A 347 13.78 -2.75 20.16
N SER A 348 14.37 -1.65 19.67
CA SER A 348 15.55 -1.04 20.29
C SER A 348 15.41 0.47 20.45
N GLU A 349 15.84 1.00 21.58
CA GLU A 349 15.87 2.43 21.91
C GLU A 349 14.51 3.13 21.74
N ASN A 350 13.40 2.40 21.80
CA ASN A 350 12.07 3.01 21.85
C ASN A 350 11.84 3.68 23.21
N ALA A 351 10.91 4.62 23.33
CA ALA A 351 10.88 5.54 24.48
C ALA A 351 10.40 4.93 25.81
N GLN A 352 9.22 4.31 25.84
CA GLN A 352 8.63 3.78 27.09
C GLN A 352 8.82 2.28 27.27
N PHE A 353 8.78 1.51 26.19
CA PHE A 353 8.87 0.06 26.20
C PHE A 353 9.38 -0.45 24.85
N GLN A 354 9.97 -1.63 24.83
CA GLN A 354 10.30 -2.34 23.60
C GLN A 354 9.09 -3.14 23.11
N ILE A 355 8.52 -4.01 23.95
CA ILE A 355 7.29 -4.76 23.65
C ILE A 355 6.35 -4.72 24.87
N GLN A 356 5.07 -4.42 24.62
CA GLN A 356 4.06 -4.39 25.68
C GLN A 356 2.75 -5.07 25.27
N HIS A 357 2.29 -6.00 26.11
CA HIS A 357 0.97 -6.61 26.01
C HIS A 357 0.49 -7.22 27.34
N GLU A 358 -0.84 -7.25 27.56
CA GLU A 358 -1.47 -7.78 28.79
C GLU A 358 -2.28 -9.08 28.56
N TYR A 359 -2.10 -9.77 27.42
CA TYR A 359 -2.88 -10.95 27.01
C TYR A 359 -2.08 -12.27 27.09
N PRO A 360 -1.90 -12.88 28.27
CA PRO A 360 -1.05 -14.08 28.37
C PRO A 360 -1.60 -15.32 27.66
N GLU A 361 -2.94 -15.44 27.47
CA GLU A 361 -3.54 -16.64 26.85
C GLU A 361 -3.68 -16.53 25.32
N SER A 362 -3.75 -15.31 24.78
CA SER A 362 -4.00 -15.05 23.35
C SER A 362 -2.76 -14.62 22.56
N VAL A 363 -1.65 -14.34 23.23
CA VAL A 363 -0.41 -13.85 22.61
C VAL A 363 0.71 -14.86 22.80
N THR A 364 1.36 -15.23 21.70
CA THR A 364 2.68 -15.86 21.71
C THR A 364 3.74 -14.81 21.39
N SER A 365 4.53 -14.43 22.39
CA SER A 365 5.69 -13.54 22.23
C SER A 365 6.97 -14.35 22.47
N ASP A 366 7.85 -14.46 21.46
CA ASP A 366 9.12 -15.17 21.61
C ASP A 366 10.21 -14.75 20.59
N HIS A 367 11.47 -15.08 20.88
CA HIS A 367 12.62 -14.84 19.99
C HIS A 367 12.76 -13.39 19.51
N ASN A 368 12.28 -12.43 20.31
CA ASN A 368 12.48 -11.01 20.03
C ASN A 368 13.82 -10.55 20.63
N LEU A 369 14.37 -9.48 20.06
CA LEU A 369 15.51 -8.76 20.63
C LEU A 369 15.03 -7.40 21.13
N VAL A 370 15.31 -7.12 22.40
CA VAL A 370 14.92 -5.88 23.07
C VAL A 370 16.14 -5.17 23.66
N TRP A 371 16.21 -3.84 23.50
CA TRP A 371 17.31 -3.03 24.03
C TRP A 371 16.91 -1.58 24.30
N GLY A 372 17.47 -0.96 25.34
CA GLY A 372 17.54 0.50 25.46
C GLY A 372 16.54 1.19 26.41
N VAL A 373 15.62 0.47 27.07
CA VAL A 373 14.77 1.04 28.14
C VAL A 373 14.96 0.31 29.46
N GLU A 374 15.03 1.08 30.54
CA GLU A 374 14.95 0.60 31.92
C GLU A 374 13.79 1.34 32.61
N GLY A 375 12.72 0.65 33.02
CA GLY A 375 11.75 1.25 33.95
C GLY A 375 10.27 0.88 33.80
N TYR A 376 9.83 0.34 32.66
CA TYR A 376 8.48 -0.21 32.50
C TYR A 376 8.50 -1.73 32.60
N ALA A 377 7.39 -2.31 33.08
CA ALA A 377 7.23 -3.77 33.07
C ALA A 377 7.00 -4.23 31.63
N GLU A 378 8.03 -4.80 31.01
CA GLU A 378 7.97 -5.33 29.65
C GLU A 378 7.43 -6.77 29.65
N ASN A 379 6.73 -7.14 28.58
CA ASN A 379 6.26 -8.50 28.34
C ASN A 379 6.86 -8.99 27.03
N ASP A 380 8.18 -9.16 27.04
CA ASP A 380 8.95 -9.48 25.84
C ASP A 380 8.85 -10.96 25.44
N GLY A 381 8.21 -11.76 26.30
CA GLY A 381 7.91 -13.16 26.06
C GLY A 381 9.04 -14.10 26.49
N THR A 382 9.36 -15.09 25.66
CA THR A 382 10.37 -16.12 25.95
C THR A 382 11.46 -16.17 24.88
N ALA A 383 12.62 -16.78 25.18
CA ALA A 383 13.78 -16.80 24.28
C ALA A 383 14.21 -15.39 23.80
N VAL A 384 14.05 -14.39 24.67
CA VAL A 384 14.37 -12.99 24.39
C VAL A 384 15.88 -12.80 24.38
N VAL A 385 16.37 -12.00 23.42
CA VAL A 385 17.75 -11.51 23.38
C VAL A 385 17.76 -10.08 23.92
N GLU A 386 18.25 -9.89 25.14
CA GLU A 386 18.38 -8.58 25.77
C GLU A 386 19.79 -8.02 25.53
N ALA A 387 20.01 -7.39 24.38
CA ALA A 387 21.32 -6.82 24.01
C ALA A 387 21.18 -5.81 22.87
N ASP A 388 22.13 -4.87 22.79
CA ASP A 388 22.26 -3.94 21.66
C ASP A 388 22.25 -4.71 20.33
N PRO A 389 21.34 -4.40 19.38
CA PRO A 389 21.29 -5.09 18.09
C PRO A 389 22.55 -4.87 17.23
N LEU A 390 23.41 -3.90 17.56
CA LEU A 390 24.61 -3.54 16.82
C LEU A 390 24.30 -3.25 15.34
N PHE A 391 23.42 -2.28 15.10
CA PHE A 391 23.17 -1.74 13.77
C PHE A 391 24.40 -1.04 13.20
N ILE A 392 24.56 -1.02 11.87
CA ILE A 392 25.69 -0.35 11.20
C ILE A 392 25.67 1.16 11.44
N ASN A 393 24.53 1.82 11.20
CA ASN A 393 24.38 3.25 11.41
C ASN A 393 22.90 3.63 11.63
N PRO A 394 22.36 3.38 12.84
CA PRO A 394 20.95 3.58 13.11
C PRO A 394 20.53 5.07 13.08
N THR A 395 21.46 6.01 13.27
CA THR A 395 21.18 7.45 13.16
C THR A 395 20.81 7.88 11.74
N ASP A 396 21.36 7.22 10.72
CA ASP A 396 20.97 7.40 9.31
C ASP A 396 19.87 6.39 8.88
N ALA A 397 19.26 5.71 9.86
CA ALA A 397 18.28 4.64 9.67
C ALA A 397 18.79 3.52 8.73
N ASP A 398 20.06 3.17 8.90
CA ASP A 398 20.72 1.97 8.40
C ASP A 398 20.73 0.92 9.51
N PHE A 399 19.72 0.04 9.46
CA PHE A 399 19.48 -1.03 10.44
C PHE A 399 20.07 -2.38 10.00
N TYR A 400 21.00 -2.40 9.05
CA TYR A 400 21.76 -3.61 8.79
C TYR A 400 22.57 -4.01 10.04
N LEU A 401 22.71 -5.32 10.25
CA LEU A 401 23.41 -5.86 11.42
C LEU A 401 24.93 -5.85 11.20
N GLN A 402 25.69 -5.44 12.22
CA GLN A 402 27.14 -5.67 12.27
C GLN A 402 27.46 -7.16 12.47
N SER A 403 28.66 -7.59 12.11
CA SER A 403 29.06 -9.01 12.14
C SER A 403 29.09 -9.66 13.52
N THR A 404 29.07 -8.87 14.59
CA THR A 404 29.02 -9.34 15.98
C THR A 404 27.65 -9.14 16.61
N SER A 405 26.63 -8.79 15.82
CA SER A 405 25.28 -8.55 16.31
C SER A 405 24.73 -9.78 17.03
N PRO A 406 24.12 -9.60 18.22
CA PRO A 406 23.44 -10.68 18.94
C PRO A 406 22.13 -11.11 18.28
N ALA A 407 21.63 -10.39 17.27
CA ALA A 407 20.45 -10.80 16.50
C ALA A 407 20.73 -11.98 15.55
N ILE A 408 22.01 -12.21 15.22
CA ILE A 408 22.42 -13.19 14.21
C ILE A 408 22.17 -14.62 14.69
N ASN A 409 21.48 -15.41 13.87
CA ASN A 409 21.13 -16.81 14.09
C ASN A 409 20.32 -17.06 15.39
N GLN A 410 19.62 -16.05 15.91
CA GLN A 410 18.81 -16.19 17.13
C GLN A 410 17.29 -16.27 16.86
N GLY A 411 16.86 -16.08 15.61
CA GLY A 411 15.46 -16.12 15.23
C GLY A 411 14.91 -17.55 15.09
N ALA A 412 13.63 -17.72 15.42
CA ALA A 412 12.89 -18.95 15.18
C ALA A 412 12.50 -19.09 13.70
N ALA A 413 12.48 -20.33 13.19
CA ALA A 413 12.07 -20.62 11.81
C ALA A 413 10.54 -20.63 11.62
N THR A 414 9.78 -20.79 12.71
CA THR A 414 8.31 -20.88 12.67
C THR A 414 7.72 -19.57 12.15
N ASP A 415 6.99 -19.65 11.04
CA ASP A 415 6.32 -18.54 10.36
C ASP A 415 7.23 -17.39 9.88
N ALA A 416 8.56 -17.56 9.98
CA ALA A 416 9.51 -16.59 9.51
C ALA A 416 9.43 -16.46 7.97
N PRO A 417 9.46 -15.22 7.43
CA PRO A 417 9.41 -15.01 5.99
C PRO A 417 10.64 -15.62 5.31
N THR A 418 10.46 -16.14 4.10
CA THR A 418 11.54 -16.80 3.33
C THR A 418 12.58 -15.81 2.79
N VAL A 419 12.30 -14.51 2.86
CA VAL A 419 13.21 -13.42 2.46
C VAL A 419 13.24 -12.32 3.51
N ASP A 420 14.28 -11.49 3.52
CA ASP A 420 14.44 -10.30 4.38
C ASP A 420 13.86 -9.02 3.74
N PHE A 421 14.12 -7.86 4.37
CA PHE A 421 13.71 -6.54 3.89
C PHE A 421 14.21 -6.23 2.47
N ASP A 422 15.37 -6.72 2.06
CA ASP A 422 15.93 -6.53 0.71
C ASP A 422 15.42 -7.56 -0.30
N GLY A 423 14.61 -8.53 0.13
CA GLY A 423 14.17 -9.66 -0.68
C GLY A 423 15.21 -10.78 -0.77
N GLN A 424 16.13 -10.86 0.19
CA GLN A 424 17.22 -11.83 0.18
C GLN A 424 16.84 -13.04 1.01
N ALA A 425 17.18 -14.24 0.52
CA ALA A 425 16.70 -15.48 1.12
C ALA A 425 17.14 -15.63 2.59
N ARG A 426 16.28 -16.19 3.43
CA ARG A 426 16.60 -16.59 4.81
C ARG A 426 16.54 -18.11 4.97
N PRO A 427 17.34 -18.71 5.87
CA PRO A 427 18.49 -18.11 6.55
C PRO A 427 19.74 -18.09 5.66
N GLN A 428 20.68 -17.17 5.89
CA GLN A 428 21.97 -17.12 5.17
C GLN A 428 23.12 -17.79 5.91
N ALA A 429 23.09 -17.82 7.24
CA ALA A 429 24.24 -18.21 8.06
C ALA A 429 23.95 -19.24 9.16
N GLY A 430 22.90 -20.05 9.00
CA GLY A 430 22.54 -21.12 9.92
C GLY A 430 21.05 -21.10 10.28
N ALA A 431 20.68 -20.26 11.24
CA ALA A 431 19.31 -19.99 11.66
C ALA A 431 18.87 -18.61 11.15
N TYR A 432 17.60 -18.27 11.34
CA TYR A 432 17.07 -16.98 10.93
C TYR A 432 17.66 -15.89 11.84
N ASP A 433 17.89 -14.71 11.30
CA ASP A 433 18.24 -13.55 12.11
C ASP A 433 16.96 -12.90 12.67
N ILE A 434 17.07 -12.33 13.87
CA ILE A 434 16.03 -11.47 14.44
C ILE A 434 16.05 -10.12 13.69
N GLY A 435 14.88 -9.56 13.41
CA GLY A 435 14.70 -8.25 12.77
C GLY A 435 14.46 -8.31 11.27
N ALA A 436 14.34 -7.13 10.66
CA ALA A 436 13.95 -6.97 9.25
C ALA A 436 15.03 -7.39 8.25
N TYR A 437 16.29 -7.42 8.66
CA TYR A 437 17.42 -7.75 7.80
C TYR A 437 18.03 -9.10 8.16
N GLU A 438 18.55 -9.81 7.16
CA GLU A 438 19.41 -10.97 7.34
C GLU A 438 20.87 -10.55 7.14
N PHE A 439 21.72 -10.86 8.10
CA PHE A 439 23.16 -10.64 8.07
C PHE A 439 23.83 -11.46 6.96
N ARG A 440 24.85 -10.87 6.34
CA ARG A 440 25.60 -11.50 5.25
C ARG A 440 27.08 -11.39 5.53
N SER A 441 27.76 -12.54 5.56
CA SER A 441 29.22 -12.55 5.62
C SER A 441 29.80 -12.19 4.24
N GLY A 442 30.48 -11.05 4.14
CA GLY A 442 31.42 -10.77 3.05
C GLY A 442 30.91 -10.06 1.77
N ASN A 443 29.82 -9.30 1.78
CA ASN A 443 29.47 -8.40 0.66
C ASN A 443 28.95 -7.04 1.13
N ALA A 444 29.35 -5.98 0.42
CA ALA A 444 28.80 -4.65 0.58
C ALA A 444 27.29 -4.70 0.42
N TYR A 445 26.56 -4.21 1.43
CA TYR A 445 25.13 -3.98 1.35
C TYR A 445 24.83 -3.23 0.05
N LEU A 446 23.96 -3.81 -0.79
CA LEU A 446 23.42 -3.10 -1.94
C LEU A 446 22.58 -1.98 -1.35
N LEU A 447 23.19 -0.83 -1.13
CA LEU A 447 22.50 0.42 -0.80
C LEU A 447 21.49 0.64 -1.93
N TRP A 448 20.24 0.24 -1.70
CA TRP A 448 19.14 0.81 -2.46
C TRP A 448 19.25 2.31 -2.25
N THR A 449 19.48 3.03 -3.34
CA THR A 449 19.54 4.49 -3.33
C THR A 449 18.30 5.01 -2.64
N LYS A 450 18.55 5.80 -1.58
CA LYS A 450 17.58 6.48 -0.72
C LYS A 450 16.40 7.05 -1.48
#